data_AF-A0A4U2D8T8-F1
#
_entry.id   AF-A0A4U2D8T8-F1
#
_cell.length_a   1.000
_cell.length_b   1.000
_cell.length_c   1.000
_cell.angle_alpha   90.00
_cell.angle_beta   90.00
_cell.angle_gamma   90.00
#
_symmetry.space_group_name_H-M   'P 1'
#
loop_
_entity.id
_entity.type
_entity.pdbx_description
1 polymer ?
#
loop_
_entity_poly.entity_id
_entity_poly.type
_entity_poly.pdbx_seq_one_letter_code
_entity_poly.pdbx_strand_id
1 'polypeptide(L)'
;MQSFKYSFLGLLVASTVVDAEVILDVPENVNLLSVNMSVPDFEQGLFSADKTVLLPDGENQIVFQYEPVFDERDNQRKVYSSVIIAKFEAKNEELTLSMPEFKNLRSAQENIGNLNWEIKNKQGQALIKNEDILASDGVQLNRSYSEEATEYNKVGGAAAVTMSYLVVENQVRPAVKVNATSLEENTLVNAEGLTANTSAQVVDKSESLKQLKALYLSTSKEDRKVFRKWMIDQE
;
A
#
# COMPACT_ATOMS: atom_id res chain seq x y z
N MET A 1 -60.58 -21.78 31.23
CA MET A 1 -59.55 -20.93 30.58
C MET A 1 -58.19 -21.57 30.82
N GLN A 2 -57.44 -21.91 29.77
CA GLN A 2 -56.06 -22.37 29.88
C GLN A 2 -55.18 -21.43 29.04
N SER A 3 -54.08 -20.96 29.62
CA SER A 3 -53.14 -20.04 28.99
C SER A 3 -51.97 -20.80 28.37
N PHE A 4 -51.91 -20.82 27.03
CA PHE A 4 -50.74 -21.31 26.32
C PHE A 4 -49.59 -20.30 26.45
N LYS A 5 -48.49 -20.73 27.07
CA LYS A 5 -47.23 -19.98 27.11
C LYS A 5 -46.42 -20.30 25.86
N TYR A 6 -46.37 -19.37 24.91
CA TYR A 6 -45.48 -19.51 23.75
C TYR A 6 -44.06 -19.08 24.14
N SER A 7 -43.13 -20.03 24.14
CA SER A 7 -41.70 -19.77 24.32
C SER A 7 -41.10 -19.39 22.97
N PHE A 8 -40.67 -18.14 22.81
CA PHE A 8 -40.09 -17.64 21.56
C PHE A 8 -38.59 -17.98 21.55
N LEU A 9 -38.21 -19.02 20.81
CA LEU A 9 -36.81 -19.43 20.66
C LEU A 9 -36.13 -18.53 19.62
N GLY A 10 -35.33 -17.56 20.08
CA GLY A 10 -34.59 -16.65 19.20
C GLY A 10 -33.46 -17.37 18.46
N LEU A 11 -33.59 -17.49 17.13
CA LEU A 11 -32.54 -18.01 16.26
C LEU A 11 -31.49 -16.91 16.02
N LEU A 12 -30.30 -17.06 16.60
CA LEU A 12 -29.19 -16.13 16.39
C LEU A 12 -28.54 -16.43 15.03
N VAL A 13 -28.85 -15.63 14.00
CA VAL A 13 -28.18 -15.71 12.70
C VAL A 13 -26.82 -15.03 12.82
N ALA A 14 -25.75 -15.82 12.87
CA ALA A 14 -24.40 -15.31 12.77
C ALA A 14 -24.12 -14.93 11.30
N SER A 15 -24.09 -13.63 11.02
CA SER A 15 -23.65 -13.12 9.72
C SER A 15 -22.15 -13.35 9.57
N THR A 16 -21.76 -14.36 8.78
CA THR A 16 -20.39 -14.46 8.29
C THR A 16 -20.14 -13.30 7.33
N VAL A 17 -19.34 -12.33 7.76
CA VAL A 17 -18.65 -11.46 6.80
C VAL A 17 -17.70 -12.37 6.01
N VAL A 18 -18.03 -12.59 4.75
CA VAL A 18 -17.06 -13.05 3.77
C VAL A 18 -16.25 -11.82 3.44
N ASP A 19 -14.95 -11.85 3.75
CA ASP A 19 -14.01 -10.89 3.18
C ASP A 19 -14.03 -11.15 1.67
N ALA A 20 -14.67 -10.23 0.96
CA ALA A 20 -14.70 -10.20 -0.48
C ALA A 20 -13.44 -9.50 -0.97
N GLU A 21 -12.87 -10.05 -2.04
CA GLU A 21 -11.54 -9.71 -2.51
C GLU A 21 -11.61 -9.36 -3.99
N VAL A 22 -10.93 -8.28 -4.35
CA VAL A 22 -10.81 -7.80 -5.72
C VAL A 22 -9.56 -8.40 -6.33
N ILE A 23 -9.69 -9.04 -7.49
CA ILE A 23 -8.59 -9.72 -8.14
C ILE A 23 -8.15 -8.85 -9.32
N LEU A 24 -6.91 -8.36 -9.32
CA LEU A 24 -6.37 -7.55 -10.42
C LEU A 24 -5.36 -8.35 -11.24
N ASP A 25 -5.72 -8.61 -12.49
CA ASP A 25 -4.89 -9.18 -13.54
C ASP A 25 -4.05 -8.10 -14.24
N VAL A 26 -2.74 -8.30 -14.22
CA VAL A 26 -1.72 -7.38 -14.73
C VAL A 26 -1.07 -8.01 -15.96
N PRO A 27 -1.22 -7.41 -17.16
CA PRO A 27 -0.64 -7.99 -18.37
C PRO A 27 0.90 -7.93 -18.32
N GLU A 28 1.55 -8.87 -19.01
CA GLU A 28 3.01 -9.07 -18.95
C GLU A 28 3.83 -7.79 -19.17
N ASN A 29 3.37 -6.95 -20.10
CA ASN A 29 3.96 -5.67 -20.51
C ASN A 29 3.64 -4.48 -19.57
N VAL A 30 3.06 -4.74 -18.40
CA VAL A 30 2.90 -3.78 -17.31
C VAL A 30 3.77 -4.18 -16.13
N ASN A 31 4.65 -3.26 -15.74
CA ASN A 31 5.36 -3.34 -14.48
C ASN A 31 4.52 -2.64 -13.41
N LEU A 32 3.84 -3.42 -12.56
CA LEU A 32 3.14 -2.91 -11.38
C LEU A 32 4.18 -2.68 -10.27
N LEU A 33 4.27 -1.45 -9.79
CA LEU A 33 5.37 -0.92 -8.97
C LEU A 33 4.98 -0.72 -7.51
N SER A 34 3.71 -0.41 -7.25
CA SER A 34 3.14 -0.37 -5.90
C SER A 34 1.64 -0.63 -5.95
N VAL A 35 1.13 -1.27 -4.90
CA VAL A 35 -0.30 -1.49 -4.63
C VAL A 35 -0.57 -0.99 -3.23
N ASN A 36 -1.55 -0.11 -3.06
CA ASN A 36 -1.92 0.48 -1.77
C ASN A 36 -0.67 0.90 -0.95
N MET A 37 0.22 1.66 -1.61
CA MET A 37 1.49 2.16 -1.05
C MET A 37 2.40 1.08 -0.44
N SER A 38 2.28 -0.15 -0.93
CA SER A 38 3.10 -1.31 -0.55
C SER A 38 3.71 -1.94 -1.81
N VAL A 39 4.71 -2.80 -1.63
CA VAL A 39 5.25 -3.62 -2.73
C VAL A 39 4.16 -4.61 -3.17
N PRO A 40 3.89 -4.79 -4.48
CA PRO A 40 2.85 -5.71 -4.94
C PRO A 40 3.21 -7.16 -4.59
N ASP A 41 2.25 -7.89 -4.01
CA ASP A 41 2.37 -9.32 -3.73
C ASP A 41 1.63 -10.11 -4.80
N PHE A 42 2.33 -10.99 -5.51
CA PHE A 42 1.76 -11.72 -6.66
C PHE A 42 1.61 -13.20 -6.32
N GLU A 43 0.37 -13.70 -6.36
CA GLU A 43 0.00 -15.09 -6.04
C GLU A 43 0.87 -16.15 -6.75
N GLN A 44 1.22 -15.89 -8.02
CA GLN A 44 2.01 -16.81 -8.85
C GLN A 44 3.49 -16.40 -8.98
N GLY A 45 3.95 -15.42 -8.21
CA GLY A 45 5.31 -14.88 -8.25
C GLY A 45 5.63 -14.03 -9.49
N LEU A 46 6.71 -13.24 -9.39
CA LEU A 46 7.08 -12.16 -10.34
C LEU A 46 7.34 -12.59 -11.80
N PHE A 47 7.56 -13.88 -12.05
CA PHE A 47 7.97 -14.43 -13.35
C PHE A 47 6.86 -15.21 -14.08
N SER A 48 5.66 -15.30 -13.51
CA SER A 48 4.52 -15.94 -14.17
C SER A 48 3.95 -15.04 -15.28
N ALA A 49 3.42 -15.66 -16.34
CA ALA A 49 2.75 -14.96 -17.42
C ALA A 49 1.45 -14.27 -16.93
N ASP A 50 0.73 -14.96 -16.04
CA ASP A 50 -0.47 -14.47 -15.37
C ASP A 50 -0.06 -13.81 -14.05
N LYS A 51 0.09 -12.47 -14.05
CA LYS A 51 0.48 -11.69 -12.86
C LYS A 51 -0.76 -11.16 -12.15
N THR A 52 -1.25 -11.93 -11.19
CA THR A 52 -2.43 -11.55 -10.39
C THR A 52 -2.02 -10.99 -9.03
N VAL A 53 -2.63 -9.86 -8.62
CA VAL A 53 -2.53 -9.30 -7.26
C VAL A 53 -3.92 -9.27 -6.62
N LEU A 54 -3.98 -9.57 -5.32
CA LEU A 54 -5.21 -9.47 -4.52
C LEU A 54 -5.30 -8.07 -3.90
N LEU A 55 -6.51 -7.52 -3.91
CA LEU A 55 -6.85 -6.18 -3.46
C LEU A 55 -8.03 -6.23 -2.49
N PRO A 56 -8.03 -5.45 -1.40
CA PRO A 56 -9.20 -5.34 -0.52
C PRO A 56 -10.39 -4.71 -1.26
N ASP A 57 -11.60 -5.06 -0.85
CA ASP A 57 -12.82 -4.34 -1.25
C ASP A 57 -12.73 -2.83 -0.92
N GLY A 58 -13.13 -1.97 -1.88
CA GLY A 58 -13.25 -0.52 -1.71
C GLY A 58 -12.28 0.31 -2.56
N GLU A 59 -11.87 1.47 -2.03
CA GLU A 59 -10.91 2.39 -2.68
C GLU A 59 -9.52 1.74 -2.70
N ASN A 60 -8.98 1.54 -3.90
CA ASN A 60 -7.65 0.97 -4.15
C ASN A 60 -6.79 1.94 -4.95
N GLN A 61 -5.48 1.88 -4.73
CA GLN A 61 -4.47 2.64 -5.46
C GLN A 61 -3.41 1.71 -6.06
N ILE A 62 -3.06 1.95 -7.32
CA ILE A 62 -1.95 1.28 -8.01
C ILE A 62 -0.96 2.30 -8.57
N VAL A 63 0.31 1.92 -8.60
CA VAL A 63 1.38 2.62 -9.31
C VAL A 63 1.97 1.65 -10.32
N PHE A 64 2.03 2.01 -11.60
CA PHE A 64 2.58 1.13 -12.64
C PHE A 64 3.31 1.90 -13.74
N GLN A 65 4.05 1.15 -14.56
CA GLN A 65 4.65 1.63 -15.79
C GLN A 65 4.35 0.63 -16.93
N TYR A 66 3.93 1.15 -18.07
CA TYR A 66 3.73 0.36 -19.29
C TYR A 66 5.06 0.23 -20.04
N GLU A 67 5.45 -1.00 -20.39
CA GLU A 67 6.72 -1.33 -21.04
C GLU A 67 6.57 -2.31 -22.23
N PRO A 68 5.84 -1.94 -23.30
CA PRO A 68 5.68 -2.76 -24.49
C PRO A 68 7.02 -3.11 -25.15
N VAL A 69 7.13 -4.38 -25.55
CA VAL A 69 8.30 -4.98 -26.22
C VAL A 69 8.05 -5.03 -27.72
N PHE A 70 9.06 -4.71 -28.52
CA PHE A 70 9.04 -4.82 -29.98
C PHE A 70 10.24 -5.64 -30.47
N ASP A 71 9.99 -6.63 -31.31
CA ASP A 71 11.04 -7.37 -32.02
C ASP A 71 11.60 -6.52 -33.17
N GLU A 72 12.92 -6.40 -33.21
CA GLU A 72 13.68 -5.79 -34.31
C GLU A 72 14.77 -6.73 -34.79
N ARG A 73 14.42 -7.54 -35.81
CA ARG A 73 15.29 -8.54 -36.44
C ARG A 73 15.72 -9.61 -35.43
N ASP A 74 16.88 -9.43 -34.81
CA ASP A 74 17.54 -10.37 -33.91
C ASP A 74 17.60 -9.85 -32.45
N ASN A 75 17.01 -8.68 -32.18
CA ASN A 75 16.98 -8.02 -30.87
C ASN A 75 15.56 -7.62 -30.46
N GLN A 76 15.34 -7.39 -29.17
CA GLN A 76 14.12 -6.79 -28.64
C GLN A 76 14.38 -5.39 -28.08
N ARG A 77 13.42 -4.48 -28.25
CA ARG A 77 13.45 -3.13 -27.67
C ARG A 77 12.17 -2.84 -26.89
N LYS A 78 12.33 -2.40 -25.64
CA LYS A 78 11.26 -1.86 -24.80
C LYS A 78 11.08 -0.36 -25.02
N VAL A 79 9.85 0.13 -24.89
CA VAL A 79 9.54 1.56 -24.76
C VAL A 79 8.78 1.75 -23.45
N TYR A 80 9.10 2.79 -22.69
CA TYR A 80 8.54 3.00 -21.34
C TYR A 80 7.57 4.18 -21.33
N SER A 81 6.44 4.04 -20.66
CA SER A 81 5.55 5.16 -20.32
C SER A 81 6.11 5.98 -19.16
N SER A 82 5.46 7.11 -18.88
CA SER A 82 5.47 7.72 -17.54
C SER A 82 5.05 6.69 -16.49
N VAL A 83 5.53 6.84 -15.25
CA VAL A 83 4.97 6.10 -14.11
C VAL A 83 3.63 6.75 -13.76
N ILE A 84 2.57 5.95 -13.76
CA ILE A 84 1.20 6.39 -13.51
C ILE A 84 0.79 5.93 -12.12
N ILE A 85 0.21 6.84 -11.34
CA ILE A 85 -0.50 6.53 -10.10
C ILE A 85 -1.99 6.68 -10.36
N ALA A 86 -2.77 5.69 -9.96
CA ALA A 86 -4.20 5.67 -10.23
C ALA A 86 -4.98 5.09 -9.06
N LYS A 87 -6.20 5.61 -8.85
CA LYS A 87 -7.16 5.07 -7.90
C LYS A 87 -8.49 4.73 -8.55
N PHE A 88 -9.15 3.73 -7.99
CA PHE A 88 -10.44 3.22 -8.41
C PHE A 88 -11.16 2.61 -7.20
N GLU A 89 -12.46 2.41 -7.32
CA GLU A 89 -13.26 1.69 -6.32
C GLU A 89 -13.81 0.42 -6.97
N ALA A 90 -13.64 -0.72 -6.30
CA ALA A 90 -14.09 -2.02 -6.79
C ALA A 90 -14.54 -2.91 -5.61
N LYS A 91 -15.38 -3.91 -5.89
CA LYS A 91 -15.90 -4.80 -4.84
C LYS A 91 -16.20 -6.21 -5.35
N ASN A 92 -15.55 -7.23 -4.79
CA ASN A 92 -15.74 -8.65 -5.14
C ASN A 92 -15.72 -8.89 -6.67
N GLU A 93 -14.76 -8.27 -7.36
CA GLU A 93 -14.74 -8.19 -8.82
C GLU A 93 -13.35 -8.55 -9.34
N GLU A 94 -13.30 -9.21 -10.50
CA GLU A 94 -12.05 -9.51 -11.17
C GLU A 94 -11.85 -8.49 -12.30
N LEU A 95 -10.68 -7.86 -12.26
CA LEU A 95 -10.31 -6.69 -13.05
C LEU A 95 -9.07 -7.01 -13.89
N THR A 96 -8.99 -6.44 -15.09
CA THR A 96 -7.82 -6.53 -15.96
C THR A 96 -7.38 -5.14 -16.38
N LEU A 97 -6.07 -4.87 -16.33
CA LEU A 97 -5.51 -3.64 -16.90
C LEU A 97 -5.45 -3.73 -18.43
N SER A 98 -6.25 -2.91 -19.11
CA SER A 98 -6.33 -2.85 -20.57
C SER A 98 -5.43 -1.74 -21.12
N MET A 99 -4.29 -2.14 -21.67
CA MET A 99 -3.30 -1.22 -22.26
C MET A 99 -3.53 -0.98 -23.77
N PRO A 100 -3.09 0.16 -24.33
CA PRO A 100 -3.19 0.43 -25.76
C PRO A 100 -2.10 -0.31 -26.55
N GLU A 101 -2.47 -0.92 -27.67
CA GLU A 101 -1.52 -1.55 -28.58
C GLU A 101 -0.84 -0.54 -29.52
N PHE A 102 0.47 -0.70 -29.73
CA PHE A 102 1.24 0.07 -30.72
C PHE A 102 1.71 -0.83 -31.85
N LYS A 103 1.60 -0.36 -33.10
CA LYS A 103 1.93 -1.16 -34.30
C LYS A 103 3.42 -1.40 -34.53
N ASN A 104 4.29 -0.61 -33.90
CA ASN A 104 5.74 -0.67 -34.01
C ASN A 104 6.38 0.28 -32.99
N LEU A 105 7.70 0.13 -32.80
CA LEU A 105 8.51 0.93 -31.89
C LEU A 105 8.33 2.45 -32.08
N ARG A 106 8.33 2.96 -33.32
CA ARG A 106 8.17 4.39 -33.61
C ARG A 106 6.80 4.90 -33.14
N SER A 107 5.74 4.15 -33.43
CA SER A 107 4.38 4.46 -32.96
C SER A 107 4.30 4.48 -31.43
N ALA A 108 5.01 3.60 -30.73
CA ALA A 108 5.06 3.63 -29.27
C ALA A 108 5.83 4.87 -28.77
N GLN A 109 7.04 5.11 -29.28
CA GLN A 109 7.87 6.27 -28.90
C GLN A 109 7.15 7.61 -29.10
N GLU A 110 6.34 7.74 -30.15
CA GLU A 110 5.58 8.97 -30.45
C GLU A 110 4.34 9.17 -29.55
N ASN A 111 3.75 8.11 -29.01
CA ASN A 111 2.41 8.18 -28.39
C ASN A 111 2.33 7.69 -26.93
N ILE A 112 3.28 6.89 -26.44
CA ILE A 112 3.24 6.27 -25.10
C ILE A 112 3.23 7.26 -23.93
N GLY A 113 3.68 8.50 -24.15
CA GLY A 113 3.59 9.58 -23.17
C GLY A 113 2.15 10.01 -22.87
N ASN A 114 1.21 9.77 -23.79
CA ASN A 114 -0.23 10.00 -23.61
C ASN A 114 -0.94 8.63 -23.58
N LEU A 115 -0.68 7.85 -22.54
CA LEU A 115 -1.19 6.48 -22.41
C LEU A 115 -2.70 6.47 -22.20
N ASN A 116 -3.47 6.00 -23.19
CA ASN A 116 -4.90 5.74 -23.03
C ASN A 116 -5.12 4.29 -22.58
N TRP A 117 -5.32 4.08 -21.28
CA TRP A 117 -5.49 2.77 -20.65
C TRP A 117 -6.79 2.72 -19.83
N GLU A 118 -7.30 1.52 -19.59
CA GLU A 118 -8.56 1.29 -18.87
C GLU A 118 -8.38 0.17 -17.83
N ILE A 119 -9.21 0.17 -16.79
CA ILE A 119 -9.42 -0.99 -15.90
C ILE A 119 -10.73 -1.61 -16.34
N LYS A 120 -10.75 -2.90 -16.69
CA LYS A 120 -11.97 -3.58 -17.16
C LYS A 120 -12.37 -4.70 -16.21
N ASN A 121 -13.66 -4.85 -15.96
CA ASN A 121 -14.18 -6.04 -15.30
C ASN A 121 -14.35 -7.22 -16.27
N LYS A 122 -14.74 -8.40 -15.75
CA LYS A 122 -15.02 -9.62 -16.53
C LYS A 122 -16.05 -9.43 -17.66
N GLN A 123 -16.92 -8.44 -17.54
CA GLN A 123 -17.95 -8.08 -18.52
C GLN A 123 -17.40 -7.17 -19.64
N GLY A 124 -16.12 -6.79 -19.56
CA GLY A 124 -15.44 -5.89 -20.50
C GLY A 124 -15.78 -4.41 -20.30
N GLN A 125 -16.45 -4.06 -19.20
CA GLN A 125 -16.86 -2.69 -18.89
C GLN A 125 -15.71 -1.95 -18.21
N ALA A 126 -15.43 -0.73 -18.66
CA ALA A 126 -14.40 0.12 -18.06
C ALA A 126 -14.88 0.68 -16.71
N LEU A 127 -14.07 0.52 -15.66
CA LEU A 127 -14.27 1.15 -14.37
C LEU A 127 -13.91 2.64 -14.42
N ILE A 128 -14.58 3.44 -13.59
CA ILE A 128 -14.20 4.83 -13.35
C ILE A 128 -12.90 4.82 -12.53
N LYS A 129 -11.93 5.61 -12.95
CA LYS A 129 -10.64 5.78 -12.28
C LYS A 129 -10.19 7.24 -12.32
N ASN A 130 -9.45 7.64 -11.29
CA ASN A 130 -8.67 8.87 -11.30
C ASN A 130 -7.20 8.50 -11.45
N GLU A 131 -6.46 9.23 -12.28
CA GLU A 131 -5.06 8.97 -12.55
C GLU A 131 -4.24 10.26 -12.60
N ASP A 132 -2.94 10.11 -12.39
CA ASP A 132 -1.95 11.18 -12.44
C ASP A 132 -0.56 10.58 -12.77
N ILE A 133 0.40 11.43 -13.10
CA ILE A 133 1.79 11.01 -13.29
C ILE A 133 2.50 11.08 -11.94
N LEU A 134 3.08 9.95 -11.49
CA LEU A 134 3.94 9.92 -10.31
C LEU A 134 5.33 10.46 -10.67
N ALA A 135 5.39 11.78 -10.77
CA ALA A 135 6.63 12.52 -11.01
C ALA A 135 7.60 12.35 -9.84
N SER A 136 8.89 12.23 -10.16
CA SER A 136 9.99 12.21 -9.19
C SER A 136 10.89 13.41 -9.46
N ASP A 137 11.29 14.10 -8.38
CA ASP A 137 12.24 15.19 -8.40
C ASP A 137 13.68 14.69 -8.21
N GLY A 138 14.56 15.01 -9.17
CA GLY A 138 15.99 14.73 -9.08
C GLY A 138 16.45 13.38 -9.65
N VAL A 139 17.33 12.70 -8.92
CA VAL A 139 18.10 11.55 -9.42
C VAL A 139 17.35 10.24 -9.14
N GLN A 140 16.88 9.56 -10.19
CA GLN A 140 16.01 8.38 -10.12
C GLN A 140 16.71 7.07 -9.67
N LEU A 141 17.77 7.14 -8.87
CA LEU A 141 18.43 5.94 -8.35
C LEU A 141 17.68 5.44 -7.10
N ASN A 142 17.34 4.15 -7.07
CA ASN A 142 16.69 3.49 -5.94
C ASN A 142 15.34 4.13 -5.51
N ARG A 143 14.48 4.46 -6.49
CA ARG A 143 13.10 4.94 -6.25
C ARG A 143 12.28 3.92 -5.47
N SER A 144 11.63 4.37 -4.39
CA SER A 144 10.70 3.59 -3.58
C SER A 144 9.27 4.01 -3.91
N TYR A 145 8.64 3.34 -4.87
CA TYR A 145 7.30 3.73 -5.36
C TYR A 145 6.21 3.71 -4.28
N SER A 146 6.38 2.89 -3.25
CA SER A 146 5.54 2.84 -2.05
C SER A 146 5.64 4.10 -1.18
N GLU A 147 6.87 4.62 -1.01
CA GLU A 147 7.10 5.90 -0.31
C GLU A 147 6.64 7.08 -1.17
N GLU A 148 6.92 7.07 -2.48
CA GLU A 148 6.48 8.13 -3.39
C GLU A 148 4.94 8.23 -3.48
N ALA A 149 4.23 7.09 -3.51
CA ALA A 149 2.77 7.08 -3.41
C ALA A 149 2.28 7.62 -2.06
N THR A 150 3.00 7.33 -0.97
CA THR A 150 2.72 7.87 0.37
C THR A 150 2.87 9.39 0.41
N GLU A 151 3.94 9.95 -0.17
CA GLU A 151 4.12 11.41 -0.27
C GLU A 151 3.07 12.06 -1.19
N TYR A 152 2.77 11.45 -2.33
CA TYR A 152 1.72 11.90 -3.24
C TYR A 152 0.35 12.02 -2.54
N ASN A 153 0.01 11.05 -1.69
CA ASN A 153 -1.24 11.05 -0.94
C ASN A 153 -1.29 12.11 0.17
N LYS A 154 -0.15 12.44 0.80
CA LYS A 154 -0.07 13.57 1.75
C LYS A 154 -0.29 14.93 1.07
N VAL A 155 0.13 15.07 -0.19
CA VAL A 155 -0.09 16.29 -1.00
C VAL A 155 -1.52 16.36 -1.55
N GLY A 156 -2.21 15.22 -1.68
CA GLY A 156 -3.63 15.16 -2.07
C GLY A 156 -3.86 15.33 -3.56
N GLY A 157 -3.02 14.72 -4.39
CA GLY A 157 -3.18 14.73 -5.86
C GLY A 157 -4.45 14.04 -6.37
N ALA A 158 -4.70 14.12 -7.68
CA ALA A 158 -5.94 13.64 -8.31
C ALA A 158 -6.25 12.16 -8.06
N ALA A 159 -5.21 11.33 -7.95
CA ALA A 159 -5.27 9.90 -7.68
C ALA A 159 -5.14 9.54 -6.18
N ALA A 160 -5.19 10.51 -5.26
CA ALA A 160 -4.85 10.28 -3.87
C ALA A 160 -5.95 9.53 -3.09
N VAL A 161 -5.53 8.54 -2.29
CA VAL A 161 -6.42 7.71 -1.46
C VAL A 161 -6.31 8.04 0.03
N THR A 162 -7.31 7.62 0.80
CA THR A 162 -7.30 7.84 2.26
C THR A 162 -6.23 6.98 2.94
N MET A 163 -5.35 7.61 3.73
CA MET A 163 -4.28 6.96 4.50
C MET A 163 -4.80 6.20 5.75
N SER A 164 -5.80 5.33 5.60
CA SER A 164 -6.43 4.55 6.68
C SER A 164 -5.83 3.15 6.86
N TYR A 165 -5.15 2.62 5.83
CA TYR A 165 -4.63 1.25 5.77
C TYR A 165 -3.39 1.00 6.67
N LEU A 166 -2.79 2.04 7.26
CA LEU A 166 -1.66 1.94 8.21
C LEU A 166 -2.05 1.42 9.62
N VAL A 167 -3.27 0.90 9.80
CA VAL A 167 -3.79 0.42 11.11
C VAL A 167 -4.25 -1.05 11.05
N VAL A 168 -3.47 -1.91 10.40
CA VAL A 168 -3.66 -3.39 10.47
C VAL A 168 -2.36 -4.14 10.73
N GLU A 169 -1.66 -3.82 11.83
CA GLU A 169 -1.00 -4.85 12.65
C GLU A 169 -0.69 -4.35 14.08
N ASN A 170 -1.72 -4.18 14.92
CA ASN A 170 -1.54 -4.30 16.36
C ASN A 170 -2.84 -4.70 17.08
N GLN A 171 -3.35 -5.90 16.80
CA GLN A 171 -4.49 -6.49 17.52
C GLN A 171 -4.08 -6.95 18.94
N VAL A 172 -3.68 -6.00 19.78
CA VAL A 172 -3.52 -6.24 21.22
C VAL A 172 -4.91 -6.26 21.85
N ARG A 173 -5.37 -7.50 22.05
CA ARG A 173 -6.35 -8.01 23.03
C ARG A 173 -6.92 -6.95 24.01
N PRO A 174 -8.24 -6.92 24.25
CA PRO A 174 -8.84 -5.98 25.19
C PRO A 174 -8.20 -6.10 26.59
N ALA A 175 -7.57 -5.02 27.04
CA ALA A 175 -6.94 -4.97 28.35
C ALA A 175 -8.00 -5.09 29.45
N VAL A 176 -7.79 -6.06 30.35
CA VAL A 176 -8.62 -6.23 31.55
C VAL A 176 -8.50 -4.97 32.41
N LYS A 177 -9.62 -4.31 32.70
CA LYS A 177 -9.67 -3.24 33.70
C LYS A 177 -9.43 -3.85 35.08
N VAL A 178 -8.29 -3.52 35.70
CA VAL A 178 -8.04 -3.79 37.12
C VAL A 178 -8.04 -2.45 37.85
N ASN A 179 -8.98 -2.28 38.78
CA ASN A 179 -8.99 -1.13 39.69
C ASN A 179 -7.78 -1.20 40.64
N ALA A 180 -7.11 -0.07 40.84
CA ALA A 180 -6.31 0.20 42.02
C ALA A 180 -6.71 1.57 42.56
N THR A 181 -7.25 1.60 43.78
CA THR A 181 -7.73 2.81 44.46
C THR A 181 -6.73 3.22 45.53
N SER A 182 -6.38 4.51 45.56
CA SER A 182 -5.64 5.24 46.62
C SER A 182 -4.22 4.71 46.94
N LEU A 183 -3.24 5.51 47.40
CA LEU A 183 -3.29 6.59 48.40
C LEU A 183 -2.59 7.88 47.95
N GLU A 184 -3.00 9.00 48.57
CA GLU A 184 -2.55 10.36 48.35
C GLU A 184 -1.45 10.77 49.35
N GLU A 185 -0.54 11.68 48.99
CA GLU A 185 -0.12 12.77 49.89
C GLU A 185 0.33 14.02 49.11
N ASN A 186 0.25 15.21 49.74
CA ASN A 186 0.16 16.54 49.11
C ASN A 186 1.47 17.32 48.97
N THR A 187 1.51 18.28 48.02
CA THR A 187 1.71 19.75 48.18
C THR A 187 2.08 20.39 46.81
N LEU A 188 1.27 21.25 46.16
CA LEU A 188 1.01 22.69 46.41
C LEU A 188 2.32 23.53 46.41
N VAL A 189 2.58 24.55 45.58
CA VAL A 189 1.88 25.39 44.56
C VAL A 189 2.96 26.03 43.62
N ASN A 190 2.77 26.87 42.57
CA ASN A 190 1.67 27.78 42.18
C ASN A 190 1.70 28.25 40.68
N ALA A 191 0.60 28.85 40.23
CA ALA A 191 0.43 30.03 39.34
C ALA A 191 0.81 30.02 37.83
N GLU A 192 -0.22 29.78 37.01
CA GLU A 192 -0.72 30.63 35.88
C GLU A 192 0.23 31.31 34.88
N GLY A 193 0.04 31.00 33.57
CA GLY A 193 0.09 32.04 32.53
C GLY A 193 0.71 31.72 31.16
N LEU A 194 -0.13 31.83 30.11
CA LEU A 194 0.18 32.10 28.70
C LEU A 194 0.50 30.94 27.72
N THR A 195 0.04 31.19 26.49
CA THR A 195 -0.20 30.26 25.38
C THR A 195 0.84 30.40 24.26
N ALA A 196 1.31 29.29 23.68
CA ALA A 196 1.59 29.14 22.23
C ALA A 196 2.12 27.73 21.91
N ASN A 197 1.35 26.91 21.18
CA ASN A 197 1.82 25.61 20.71
C ASN A 197 2.48 25.74 19.33
N THR A 198 3.82 25.72 19.26
CA THR A 198 4.62 25.24 18.11
C THR A 198 6.10 25.22 18.52
N SER A 199 6.73 24.04 18.63
CA SER A 199 8.15 23.81 18.30
C SER A 199 8.52 22.33 18.40
N ALA A 200 9.25 21.85 17.39
CA ALA A 200 10.18 20.72 17.35
C ALA A 200 10.00 19.54 18.34
N GLN A 201 9.61 18.38 17.81
CA GLN A 201 9.84 17.09 18.45
C GLN A 201 11.36 16.85 18.63
N VAL A 202 11.79 16.75 19.88
CA VAL A 202 13.12 16.22 20.23
C VAL A 202 13.08 14.71 19.99
N VAL A 203 13.51 14.28 18.80
CA VAL A 203 13.77 12.86 18.54
C VAL A 203 14.94 12.44 19.43
N ASP A 204 14.64 11.75 20.52
CA ASP A 204 15.65 11.22 21.42
C ASP A 204 16.51 10.20 20.65
N LYS A 205 17.76 10.58 20.36
CA LYS A 205 18.74 9.70 19.70
C LYS A 205 18.99 8.41 20.51
N SER A 206 18.64 8.38 21.80
CA SER A 206 18.68 7.12 22.57
C SER A 206 17.63 6.12 22.09
N GLU A 207 16.48 6.57 21.58
CA GLU A 207 15.38 5.70 21.13
C GLU A 207 15.66 5.03 19.79
N SER A 208 16.13 5.79 18.79
CA SER A 208 16.57 5.21 17.51
C SER A 208 17.75 4.23 17.70
N LEU A 209 18.68 4.52 18.61
CA LEU A 209 19.75 3.59 18.98
C LEU A 209 19.25 2.34 19.74
N LYS A 210 18.17 2.44 20.53
CA LYS A 210 17.53 1.27 21.16
C LYS A 210 16.84 0.40 20.10
N GLN A 211 16.10 1.01 19.17
CA GLN A 211 15.42 0.31 18.08
C GLN A 211 16.42 -0.41 17.16
N LEU A 212 17.51 0.25 16.75
CA LEU A 212 18.57 -0.36 15.94
C LEU A 212 19.26 -1.54 16.66
N LYS A 213 19.49 -1.42 17.98
CA LYS A 213 20.01 -2.53 18.80
C LYS A 213 19.02 -3.69 18.92
N ALA A 214 17.73 -3.42 19.02
CA ALA A 214 16.70 -4.45 19.07
C ALA A 214 16.65 -5.24 17.74
N LEU A 215 16.63 -4.54 16.61
CA LEU A 215 16.65 -5.14 15.26
C LEU A 215 17.94 -5.94 15.01
N TYR A 216 19.08 -5.45 15.48
CA TYR A 216 20.35 -6.18 15.40
C TYR A 216 20.36 -7.47 16.25
N LEU A 217 19.61 -7.52 17.36
CA LEU A 217 19.55 -8.68 18.24
C LEU A 217 18.47 -9.70 17.85
N SER A 218 17.40 -9.27 17.18
CA SER A 218 16.31 -10.14 16.71
C SER A 218 16.68 -11.00 15.50
N THR A 219 17.74 -10.66 14.76
CA THR A 219 18.18 -11.40 13.56
C THR A 219 19.17 -12.54 13.86
N SER A 220 19.39 -13.43 12.89
CA SER A 220 20.15 -14.68 13.09
C SER A 220 21.64 -14.43 13.37
N LYS A 221 22.39 -15.49 13.68
CA LYS A 221 23.84 -15.39 13.89
C LYS A 221 24.62 -15.15 12.60
N GLU A 222 24.10 -15.58 11.45
CA GLU A 222 24.78 -15.40 10.15
C GLU A 222 24.49 -14.01 9.57
N ASP A 223 23.23 -13.54 9.63
CA ASP A 223 22.85 -12.20 9.18
C ASP A 223 23.62 -11.11 9.95
N ARG A 224 23.82 -11.31 11.26
CA ARG A 224 24.68 -10.45 12.08
C ARG A 224 26.15 -10.41 11.66
N LYS A 225 26.69 -11.46 11.02
CA LYS A 225 28.06 -11.46 10.47
C LYS A 225 28.09 -10.72 9.14
N VAL A 226 27.12 -10.95 8.26
CA VAL A 226 26.98 -10.24 6.99
C VAL A 226 26.85 -8.73 7.24
N PHE A 227 25.98 -8.34 8.17
CA PHE A 227 25.81 -6.94 8.57
C PHE A 227 27.08 -6.32 9.16
N ARG A 228 27.83 -7.05 10.00
CA ARG A 228 29.15 -6.58 10.49
C ARG A 228 30.16 -6.40 9.38
N LYS A 229 30.23 -7.32 8.41
CA LYS A 229 31.12 -7.20 7.26
C LYS A 229 30.75 -5.98 6.42
N TRP A 230 29.45 -5.79 6.15
CA TRP A 230 28.97 -4.63 5.40
C TRP A 230 29.33 -3.31 6.09
N MET A 231 29.12 -3.16 7.41
CA MET A 231 29.49 -1.93 8.13
C MET A 231 30.98 -1.58 8.06
N ILE A 232 31.88 -2.57 7.96
CA ILE A 232 33.32 -2.35 7.82
C ILE A 232 33.68 -1.89 6.40
N ASP A 233 32.94 -2.36 5.38
CA ASP A 233 33.08 -1.90 3.99
C ASP A 233 32.42 -0.50 3.75
N GLN A 234 32.03 0.23 4.81
CA GLN A 234 31.44 1.60 4.75
C GLN A 234 32.31 2.69 5.42
N GLU A 235 33.49 2.35 5.96
CA GLU A 235 34.53 3.30 6.42
C GLU A 235 35.63 3.48 5.37
#